data_AF-A0A016ULF8-F1
#
_entry.id   AF-A0A016ULF8-F1
#
_cell.length_a   1.000
_cell.length_b   1.000
_cell.length_c   1.000
_cell.angle_alpha   90.00
_cell.angle_beta   90.00
_cell.angle_gamma   90.00
#
_symmetry.space_group_name_H-M   'P 1'
#
loop_
_entity.id
_entity.type
_entity.pdbx_description
1 polymer ?
#
loop_
_entity_poly.entity_id
_entity_poly.type
_entity_poly.pdbx_seq_one_letter_code
_entity_poly.pdbx_strand_id
1 'polypeptide(L)'
;MTSAKLEQLYKELDQVDAGTHPKYLERLKQIEKVYEEQREREQIAHELAAERIEYEYRRRKQQIKDDLERKEKELVQTMLADFDEMEKRIEWEYTNMEVSRAGCSNTLDSTKKTLRGRGGILIEPPTYFNATPKPATPNITPDTRYLLTDSEIAEDVRAFSGDQSSPQKIQRLFEVILVKQKLTYDGKV
;
A
#
# COMPACT_ATOMS: atom_id res chain seq x y z
N MET A 1 68.93 -37.26 37.81
CA MET A 1 68.35 -36.02 38.33
C MET A 1 67.52 -35.39 37.22
N THR A 2 66.26 -35.82 37.07
CA THR A 2 65.33 -35.14 36.17
C THR A 2 65.13 -33.73 36.69
N SER A 3 65.22 -32.74 35.79
CA SER A 3 65.00 -31.35 36.15
C SER A 3 63.59 -31.21 36.74
N ALA A 4 63.43 -30.54 37.89
CA ALA A 4 62.14 -30.31 38.54
C ALA A 4 61.10 -29.67 37.59
N LYS A 5 61.57 -28.95 36.57
CA LYS A 5 60.72 -28.37 35.53
C LYS A 5 60.07 -29.43 34.63
N LEU A 6 60.75 -30.53 34.38
CA LEU A 6 60.31 -31.62 33.51
C LEU A 6 59.23 -32.45 34.21
N GLU A 7 59.35 -32.66 35.52
CA GLU A 7 58.29 -33.30 36.33
C GLU A 7 57.02 -32.45 36.44
N GLN A 8 57.15 -31.12 36.50
CA GLN A 8 55.98 -30.22 36.42
C GLN A 8 55.25 -30.35 35.08
N LEU A 9 56.00 -30.41 33.97
CA LEU A 9 55.41 -30.54 32.63
C LEU A 9 54.69 -31.88 32.45
N TYR A 10 55.22 -32.98 32.99
CA TYR A 10 54.50 -34.26 32.97
C TYR A 10 53.22 -34.22 33.79
N LYS A 11 53.21 -33.57 34.96
CA LYS A 11 51.98 -33.38 35.75
C LYS A 11 50.95 -32.52 35.03
N GLU A 12 51.39 -31.45 34.36
CA GLU A 12 50.50 -30.63 33.53
C GLU A 12 49.93 -31.43 32.36
N LEU A 13 50.72 -32.30 31.73
CA LEU A 13 50.27 -33.18 30.65
C LEU A 13 49.22 -34.18 31.14
N ASP A 14 49.47 -34.86 32.27
CA ASP A 14 48.50 -35.78 32.89
C ASP A 14 47.18 -35.06 33.24
N GLN A 15 47.26 -33.80 33.70
CA GLN A 15 46.08 -32.98 33.98
C GLN A 15 45.31 -32.61 32.70
N VAL A 16 46.00 -32.40 31.59
CA VAL A 16 45.37 -32.14 30.28
C VAL A 16 44.68 -33.40 29.77
N ASP A 17 45.35 -34.55 29.81
CA ASP A 17 44.79 -35.83 29.36
C ASP A 17 43.58 -36.24 30.23
N ALA A 18 43.62 -35.95 31.53
CA ALA A 18 42.49 -36.16 32.44
C ALA A 18 41.41 -35.06 32.35
N GLY A 19 41.60 -34.00 31.55
CA GLY A 19 40.66 -32.87 31.43
C GLY A 19 40.49 -32.04 32.70
N THR A 20 41.43 -32.13 33.65
CA THR A 20 41.40 -31.42 34.95
C THR A 20 42.31 -30.20 34.98
N HIS A 21 43.00 -29.90 33.87
CA HIS A 21 43.92 -28.78 33.79
C HIS A 21 43.21 -27.45 34.12
N PRO A 22 43.75 -26.61 35.02
CA PRO A 22 43.05 -25.45 35.56
C PRO A 22 42.62 -24.45 34.48
N LYS A 23 43.47 -24.18 33.48
CA LYS A 23 43.10 -23.29 32.36
C LYS A 23 41.95 -23.82 31.51
N TYR A 24 41.84 -25.14 31.38
CA TYR A 24 40.75 -25.76 30.64
C TYR A 24 39.43 -25.61 31.40
N LEU A 25 39.43 -25.90 32.71
CA LEU A 25 38.27 -25.72 33.58
C LEU A 25 37.82 -24.25 33.66
N GLU A 26 38.77 -23.31 33.73
CA GLU A 26 38.47 -21.87 33.70
C GLU A 26 37.81 -21.49 32.38
N ARG A 27 38.30 -22.01 31.25
CA ARG A 27 37.71 -21.76 29.94
C ARG A 27 36.31 -22.36 29.80
N LEU A 28 36.08 -23.56 30.33
CA LEU A 28 34.76 -24.17 30.37
C LEU A 28 33.76 -23.32 31.15
N LYS A 29 34.12 -22.87 32.36
CA LYS A 29 33.27 -21.97 33.16
C LYS A 29 32.95 -20.67 32.42
N GLN A 30 33.93 -20.13 31.69
CA GLN A 30 33.72 -18.92 30.90
C GLN A 30 32.75 -19.16 29.74
N ILE A 31 32.84 -20.32 29.07
CA ILE A 31 31.91 -20.71 28.00
C ILE A 31 30.51 -20.92 28.57
N GLU A 32 30.38 -21.61 29.70
CA GLU A 32 29.09 -21.86 30.37
C GLU A 32 28.41 -20.54 30.76
N LYS A 33 29.16 -19.61 31.35
CA LYS A 33 28.65 -18.28 31.68
C LYS A 33 28.14 -17.53 30.45
N VAL A 34 28.90 -17.54 29.36
CA VAL A 34 28.47 -16.88 28.11
C VAL A 34 27.23 -17.56 27.54
N TYR A 35 27.15 -18.89 27.61
CA TYR A 35 25.99 -19.64 27.15
C TYR A 35 24.73 -19.29 27.95
N GLU A 36 24.82 -19.23 29.27
CA GLU A 36 23.70 -18.82 30.14
C GLU A 36 23.24 -17.40 29.84
N GLU A 37 24.17 -16.44 29.75
CA GLU A 37 23.85 -15.06 29.40
C GLU A 37 23.15 -14.95 28.03
N GLN A 38 23.61 -15.72 27.04
CA GLN A 38 22.98 -15.71 25.71
C GLN A 38 21.61 -16.37 25.71
N ARG A 39 21.43 -17.45 26.49
CA ARG A 39 20.13 -18.11 26.65
C ARG A 39 19.12 -17.16 27.28
N GLU A 40 19.50 -16.43 28.33
CA GLU A 40 18.63 -15.43 28.97
C GLU A 40 18.26 -14.30 28.00
N ARG A 41 19.24 -13.79 27.24
CA ARG A 41 18.99 -12.75 26.23
C ARG A 41 18.02 -13.21 25.15
N GLU A 42 18.20 -14.43 24.65
CA GLU A 42 17.31 -14.99 23.62
C GLU A 42 15.89 -15.16 24.16
N GLN A 43 15.74 -15.61 25.41
CA GLN A 43 14.44 -15.75 26.03
C GLN A 43 13.73 -14.39 26.19
N ILE A 44 14.44 -13.37 26.68
CA ILE A 44 13.90 -12.00 26.79
C ILE A 44 13.52 -11.45 25.40
N ALA A 45 14.36 -11.68 24.39
CA ALA A 45 14.09 -11.23 23.03
C ALA A 45 12.84 -11.89 22.46
N HIS A 46 12.67 -13.19 22.70
CA HIS A 46 11.49 -13.95 22.28
C HIS A 46 10.21 -13.44 22.96
N GLU A 47 10.24 -13.25 24.28
CA GLU A 47 9.10 -12.72 25.05
C GLU A 47 8.69 -11.32 24.56
N LEU A 48 9.67 -10.42 24.37
CA LEU A 48 9.43 -9.08 23.84
C LEU A 48 8.86 -9.11 22.41
N ALA A 49 9.34 -10.03 21.58
CA ALA A 49 8.82 -10.19 20.22
C ALA A 49 7.36 -10.66 20.24
N ALA A 50 7.02 -11.62 21.11
CA ALA A 50 5.66 -12.11 21.27
C ALA A 50 4.71 -10.99 21.74
N GLU A 51 5.12 -10.21 22.76
CA GLU A 51 4.33 -9.08 23.25
C GLU A 51 4.09 -8.02 22.17
N ARG A 52 5.12 -7.70 21.37
CA ARG A 52 4.99 -6.76 20.25
C ARG A 52 4.02 -7.26 19.19
N ILE A 53 4.10 -8.54 18.84
CA ILE A 53 3.18 -9.16 17.87
C ILE A 53 1.74 -9.08 18.39
N GLU A 54 1.51 -9.41 19.66
CA GLU A 54 0.18 -9.36 20.25
C GLU A 54 -0.37 -7.94 20.32
N TYR A 55 0.47 -6.98 20.70
CA TYR A 55 0.10 -5.57 20.72
C TYR A 55 -0.28 -5.06 19.33
N GLU A 56 0.54 -5.32 18.32
CA GLU A 56 0.27 -4.93 16.93
C GLU A 56 -1.01 -5.60 16.40
N TYR A 57 -1.22 -6.88 16.71
CA TYR A 57 -2.44 -7.59 16.36
C TYR A 57 -3.67 -6.93 16.97
N ARG A 58 -3.65 -6.64 18.28
CA ARG A 58 -4.76 -5.95 18.96
C ARG A 58 -5.01 -4.57 18.38
N ARG A 59 -3.95 -3.78 18.13
CA ARG A 59 -4.06 -2.45 17.52
C ARG A 59 -4.69 -2.52 16.14
N ARG A 60 -4.20 -3.40 15.26
CA ARG A 60 -4.73 -3.57 13.90
C ARG A 60 -6.17 -4.07 13.91
N LYS A 61 -6.50 -5.01 14.79
CA LYS A 61 -7.87 -5.51 14.95
C LYS A 61 -8.83 -4.39 15.35
N GLN A 62 -8.43 -3.50 16.25
CA GLN A 62 -9.25 -2.37 16.64
C GLN A 62 -9.37 -1.36 15.49
N GLN A 63 -8.26 -1.02 14.84
CA GLN A 63 -8.26 -0.10 13.70
C GLN A 63 -9.18 -0.58 12.57
N ILE A 64 -9.17 -1.88 12.23
CA ILE A 64 -10.04 -2.46 11.21
C ILE A 64 -11.52 -2.36 11.62
N LYS A 65 -11.85 -2.54 12.90
CA LYS A 65 -13.22 -2.37 13.40
C LYS A 65 -13.68 -0.92 13.28
N ASP A 66 -12.84 0.02 13.71
CA ASP A 66 -13.15 1.45 13.65
C ASP A 66 -13.30 1.92 12.19
N ASP A 67 -12.45 1.42 11.29
CA ASP A 67 -12.52 1.67 9.85
C ASP A 67 -13.79 1.09 9.21
N LEU A 68 -14.20 -0.11 9.63
CA LEU A 68 -15.45 -0.71 9.18
C LEU A 68 -16.65 0.14 9.61
N GLU A 69 -16.74 0.47 10.90
CA GLU A 69 -17.84 1.27 11.44
C GLU A 69 -17.92 2.65 10.76
N ARG A 70 -16.77 3.28 10.52
CA ARG A 70 -16.70 4.54 9.79
C ARG A 70 -17.22 4.38 8.36
N LYS A 71 -16.78 3.36 7.63
CA LYS A 71 -17.22 3.12 6.24
C LYS A 71 -18.69 2.78 6.14
N GLU A 72 -19.25 2.06 7.11
CA GLU A 72 -20.69 1.80 7.17
C GLU A 72 -21.48 3.11 7.32
N LYS A 73 -21.03 4.01 8.21
CA LYS A 73 -21.66 5.33 8.39
C LYS A 73 -21.54 6.18 7.12
N GLU A 74 -20.36 6.24 6.52
CA GLU A 74 -20.13 6.96 5.27
C GLU A 74 -21.04 6.43 4.15
N LEU A 75 -21.14 5.11 3.99
CA LEU A 75 -21.99 4.48 2.99
C LEU A 75 -23.48 4.84 3.19
N VAL A 76 -23.98 4.77 4.42
CA VAL A 76 -25.36 5.17 4.73
C VAL A 76 -25.59 6.63 4.38
N GLN A 77 -24.65 7.52 4.72
CA GLN A 77 -24.76 8.95 4.38
C GLN A 77 -24.75 9.18 2.86
N THR A 78 -23.89 8.47 2.12
CA THR A 78 -23.87 8.53 0.65
C THR A 78 -25.20 8.08 0.07
N MET A 79 -25.75 6.94 0.52
CA MET A 79 -27.03 6.44 0.03
C MET A 79 -28.19 7.41 0.31
N LEU A 80 -28.20 8.05 1.47
CA LEU A 80 -29.20 9.09 1.79
C LEU A 80 -29.06 10.29 0.86
N ALA A 81 -27.84 10.77 0.61
CA ALA A 81 -27.59 11.86 -0.32
C ALA A 81 -28.02 11.51 -1.76
N ASP A 82 -27.79 10.28 -2.21
CA ASP A 82 -28.22 9.79 -3.52
C ASP A 82 -29.76 9.77 -3.63
N PHE A 83 -30.47 9.40 -2.56
CA PHE A 83 -31.94 9.46 -2.53
C PHE A 83 -32.45 10.89 -2.60
N ASP A 84 -31.86 11.83 -1.84
CA ASP A 84 -32.22 13.24 -1.88
C ASP A 84 -31.96 13.86 -3.27
N GLU A 85 -30.87 13.45 -3.95
CA GLU A 85 -30.57 13.89 -5.32
C GLU A 85 -31.55 13.29 -6.33
N MET A 86 -31.92 12.01 -6.17
CA MET A 86 -32.93 11.36 -7.00
C MET A 86 -34.30 12.03 -6.85
N GLU A 87 -34.71 12.39 -5.63
CA GLU A 87 -35.94 13.13 -5.38
C GLU A 87 -35.95 14.48 -6.12
N LYS A 88 -34.89 15.29 -5.95
CA LYS A 88 -34.74 16.57 -6.66
C LYS A 88 -34.77 16.40 -8.17
N ARG A 89 -34.15 15.33 -8.68
CA ARG A 89 -34.15 15.02 -10.10
C ARG A 89 -35.56 14.71 -10.60
N ILE A 90 -36.32 13.89 -9.86
CA ILE A 90 -37.72 13.58 -10.20
C ILE A 90 -38.58 14.85 -10.18
N GLU A 91 -38.42 15.71 -9.17
CA GLU A 91 -39.14 16.99 -9.08
C GLU A 91 -38.79 17.93 -10.24
N TRP A 92 -37.51 18.00 -10.61
CA TRP A 92 -37.05 18.78 -11.74
C TRP A 92 -37.61 18.23 -13.06
N GLU A 93 -37.54 16.92 -13.26
CA GLU A 93 -38.10 16.24 -14.44
C GLU A 93 -39.62 16.47 -14.53
N TYR A 94 -40.35 16.36 -13.41
CA TYR A 94 -41.79 16.62 -13.35
C TYR A 94 -42.14 18.09 -13.67
N THR A 95 -41.39 19.04 -13.11
CA THR A 95 -41.59 20.47 -13.35
C THR A 95 -41.30 20.85 -14.81
N ASN A 96 -40.28 20.24 -15.41
CA ASN A 96 -39.90 20.46 -16.80
C ASN A 96 -40.64 19.57 -17.80
N MET A 97 -41.41 18.59 -17.34
CA MET A 97 -42.26 17.77 -18.20
C MET A 97 -43.29 18.68 -18.84
N GLU A 98 -43.27 18.77 -20.17
CA GLU A 98 -44.05 19.70 -20.98
C GLU A 98 -45.57 19.42 -20.98
N VAL A 99 -46.20 19.22 -19.83
CA VAL A 99 -47.66 19.02 -19.72
C VAL A 99 -48.42 20.30 -20.08
N SER A 100 -47.76 21.47 -20.11
CA SER A 100 -48.38 22.75 -20.45
C SER A 100 -48.17 23.23 -21.90
N ARG A 101 -47.41 22.51 -22.75
CA ARG A 101 -47.27 22.88 -24.19
C ARG A 101 -48.20 22.09 -25.13
N ALA A 102 -48.94 21.11 -24.63
CA ALA A 102 -49.92 20.37 -25.43
C ALA A 102 -51.27 21.11 -25.65
N GLY A 103 -51.49 22.27 -24.99
CA GLY A 103 -52.78 22.97 -25.02
C GLY A 103 -52.89 24.19 -25.94
N CYS A 104 -51.79 24.86 -26.30
CA CYS A 104 -51.84 26.13 -27.03
C CYS A 104 -50.69 26.28 -28.03
N SER A 105 -50.73 25.53 -29.12
CA SER A 105 -50.13 25.97 -30.40
C SER A 105 -50.80 25.25 -31.56
N ASN A 106 -52.08 25.59 -31.80
CA ASN A 106 -52.76 25.33 -33.07
C ASN A 106 -52.21 26.25 -34.17
N THR A 107 -50.92 26.20 -34.39
CA THR A 107 -50.30 26.69 -35.62
C THR A 107 -49.64 25.49 -36.25
N LEU A 108 -50.43 24.73 -37.01
CA LEU A 108 -49.87 23.99 -38.14
C LEU A 108 -49.06 25.01 -38.93
N ASP A 109 -47.74 24.98 -38.81
CA ASP A 109 -46.88 25.70 -39.73
C ASP A 109 -47.07 25.06 -41.10
N SER A 110 -47.92 25.72 -41.89
CA SER A 110 -48.29 25.40 -43.26
C SER A 110 -47.12 25.69 -44.19
N THR A 111 -45.96 25.08 -43.93
CA THR A 111 -44.77 25.22 -44.77
C THR A 111 -44.15 23.87 -45.13
N LYS A 112 -44.91 22.77 -45.01
CA LYS A 112 -44.61 21.51 -45.72
C LYS A 112 -45.15 21.54 -47.15
N LYS A 113 -44.61 22.46 -47.95
CA LYS A 113 -44.65 22.39 -49.42
C LYS A 113 -43.24 22.50 -49.97
N THR A 114 -42.59 21.36 -50.19
CA THR A 114 -41.73 21.08 -51.35
C THR A 114 -41.35 19.60 -51.37
N LEU A 115 -42.19 18.79 -52.01
CA LEU A 115 -41.77 17.51 -52.57
C LEU A 115 -41.03 17.84 -53.89
N ARG A 116 -39.76 17.44 -53.99
CA ARG A 116 -38.93 17.39 -55.21
C ARG A 116 -38.45 18.74 -55.79
N GLY A 117 -37.26 19.13 -55.34
CA GLY A 117 -36.11 19.29 -56.26
C GLY A 117 -36.07 20.52 -57.15
N ARG A 118 -35.94 21.73 -56.58
CA ARG A 118 -35.26 22.85 -57.26
C ARG A 118 -34.50 23.73 -56.27
N GLY A 119 -33.16 23.78 -56.45
CA GLY A 119 -32.35 24.95 -56.14
C GLY A 119 -31.98 25.20 -54.67
N GLY A 120 -31.34 24.22 -54.03
CA GLY A 120 -30.69 24.39 -52.73
C GLY A 120 -29.96 23.10 -52.40
N ILE A 121 -28.69 23.20 -52.01
CA ILE A 121 -27.74 22.11 -51.82
C ILE A 121 -28.41 20.85 -51.24
N LEU A 122 -28.37 19.76 -52.01
CA LEU A 122 -28.73 18.44 -51.52
C LEU A 122 -27.77 18.13 -50.35
N ILE A 123 -28.24 18.28 -49.13
CA ILE A 123 -27.51 17.76 -47.96
C ILE A 123 -27.67 16.24 -48.08
N GLU A 124 -26.66 15.60 -48.69
CA GLU A 124 -26.55 14.15 -48.63
C GLU A 124 -26.62 13.69 -47.18
N PRO A 125 -27.33 12.59 -46.87
CA PRO A 125 -27.19 11.92 -45.59
C PRO A 125 -25.70 11.66 -45.37
N PRO A 126 -25.14 11.87 -44.16
CA PRO A 126 -23.71 11.73 -43.94
C PRO A 126 -23.27 10.32 -44.34
N THR A 127 -22.65 10.22 -45.51
CA THR A 127 -21.93 9.02 -45.95
C THR A 127 -20.54 9.07 -45.31
N TYR A 128 -19.91 7.90 -45.17
CA TYR A 128 -18.61 7.70 -44.51
C TYR A 128 -17.48 8.60 -45.06
N PHE A 129 -17.70 9.24 -46.20
CA PHE A 129 -16.74 10.10 -46.90
C PHE A 129 -16.84 11.61 -46.57
N ASN A 130 -17.98 12.09 -46.03
CA ASN A 130 -18.25 13.53 -45.82
C ASN A 130 -18.52 13.92 -44.36
N ALA A 131 -18.28 13.02 -43.40
CA ALA A 131 -18.34 13.38 -41.99
C ALA A 131 -17.12 14.26 -41.64
N THR A 132 -17.35 15.52 -41.30
CA THR A 132 -16.35 16.26 -40.52
C THR A 132 -16.03 15.42 -39.28
N PRO A 133 -14.76 15.13 -38.98
CA PRO A 133 -14.42 14.33 -37.82
C PRO A 133 -14.97 15.04 -36.60
N LYS A 134 -15.91 14.39 -35.90
CA LYS A 134 -16.36 14.88 -34.59
C LYS A 134 -15.10 15.04 -33.74
N PRO A 135 -14.88 16.19 -33.07
CA PRO A 135 -13.78 16.30 -32.12
C PRO A 135 -13.94 15.14 -31.13
N ALA A 136 -12.87 14.39 -30.92
CA ALA A 136 -12.86 13.24 -30.04
C ALA A 136 -13.41 13.69 -28.68
N THR A 137 -14.56 13.16 -28.29
CA THR A 137 -15.04 13.28 -26.91
C THR A 137 -13.92 12.74 -26.02
N PRO A 138 -13.39 13.51 -25.06
CA PRO A 138 -12.39 12.98 -24.14
C PRO A 138 -13.00 11.75 -23.47
N ASN A 139 -12.34 10.60 -23.64
CA ASN A 139 -12.69 9.38 -22.94
C ASN A 139 -12.59 9.69 -21.43
N ILE A 140 -13.73 9.91 -20.78
CA ILE A 140 -13.83 10.07 -19.33
C ILE A 140 -13.73 8.69 -18.64
N THR A 141 -13.90 7.60 -19.37
CA THR A 141 -13.59 6.26 -18.89
C THR A 141 -12.08 6.03 -18.96
N PRO A 142 -11.38 5.86 -17.82
CA PRO A 142 -9.98 5.43 -17.83
C PRO A 142 -9.89 4.08 -18.54
N ASP A 143 -9.00 3.98 -19.52
CA ASP A 143 -8.77 2.74 -20.27
C ASP A 143 -8.22 1.69 -19.31
N THR A 144 -9.05 0.71 -18.96
CA THR A 144 -8.70 -0.34 -17.99
C THR A 144 -7.83 -1.45 -18.58
N ARG A 145 -7.48 -1.37 -19.87
CA ARG A 145 -6.70 -2.42 -20.54
C ARG A 145 -5.24 -2.47 -20.10
N TYR A 146 -4.70 -1.34 -19.63
CA TYR A 146 -3.32 -1.24 -19.14
C TYR A 146 -3.29 -0.29 -17.94
N LEU A 147 -3.72 -0.79 -16.78
CA LEU A 147 -3.64 -0.05 -15.51
C LEU A 147 -2.19 0.21 -15.08
N LEU A 148 -1.25 -0.55 -15.64
CA LEU A 148 0.17 -0.40 -15.42
C LEU A 148 0.83 -0.02 -16.75
N THR A 149 1.75 0.93 -16.67
CA THR A 149 2.62 1.30 -17.77
C THR A 149 3.64 0.19 -18.04
N ASP A 150 4.15 0.11 -19.28
CA ASP A 150 5.22 -0.84 -19.63
C ASP A 150 6.47 -0.69 -18.73
N SER A 151 6.68 0.51 -18.17
CA SER A 151 7.76 0.77 -17.20
C SER A 151 7.54 0.05 -15.87
N GLU A 152 6.32 0.11 -15.33
CA GLU A 152 5.94 -0.55 -14.07
C GLU A 152 5.97 -2.07 -14.23
N ILE A 153 5.43 -2.58 -15.34
CA ILE A 153 5.47 -4.01 -15.66
C ILE A 153 6.93 -4.50 -15.78
N ALA A 154 7.80 -3.73 -16.44
CA ALA A 154 9.21 -4.08 -16.59
C ALA A 154 9.98 -4.02 -15.26
N GLU A 155 9.60 -3.12 -14.34
CA GLU A 155 10.19 -3.04 -13.00
C GLU A 155 9.81 -4.25 -12.15
N ASP A 156 8.54 -4.64 -12.15
CA ASP A 156 8.06 -5.83 -11.46
C ASP A 156 8.73 -7.11 -12.02
N VAL A 157 8.81 -7.24 -13.34
CA VAL A 157 9.49 -8.39 -13.98
C VAL A 157 10.98 -8.44 -13.60
N ARG A 158 11.66 -7.28 -13.49
CA ARG A 158 13.05 -7.20 -13.00
C ARG A 158 13.17 -7.58 -11.52
N ALA A 159 12.22 -7.16 -10.68
CA ALA A 159 12.17 -7.53 -9.27
C ALA A 159 11.99 -9.05 -9.08
N PHE A 160 11.20 -9.70 -9.93
CA PHE A 160 11.03 -11.16 -9.92
C PHE A 160 12.22 -11.93 -10.50
N SER A 161 12.93 -11.37 -11.48
CA SER A 161 14.04 -12.04 -12.17
C SER A 161 15.35 -12.03 -11.38
N GLY A 162 15.38 -11.42 -10.19
CA GLY A 162 16.52 -11.47 -9.27
C GLY A 162 17.73 -10.63 -9.70
N ASP A 163 17.62 -9.84 -10.77
CA ASP A 163 18.69 -8.97 -11.26
C ASP A 163 18.68 -7.66 -10.44
N GLN A 164 19.17 -7.75 -9.22
CA GLN A 164 19.29 -6.64 -8.29
C GLN A 164 20.43 -5.71 -8.73
N SER A 165 20.11 -4.77 -9.62
CA SER A 165 20.81 -3.48 -9.66
C SER A 165 19.87 -2.36 -10.10
N SER A 166 18.79 -2.13 -9.36
CA SER A 166 18.07 -0.86 -9.42
C SER A 166 18.85 0.20 -8.62
N PRO A 167 19.22 1.36 -9.20
CA PRO A 167 19.83 2.48 -8.50
C PRO A 167 18.80 3.34 -7.77
N GLN A 168 17.51 2.95 -7.73
CA GLN A 168 16.57 3.52 -6.80
C GLN A 168 16.92 3.02 -5.40
N LYS A 169 17.72 3.85 -4.70
CA LYS A 169 17.84 3.89 -3.25
C LYS A 169 16.53 3.38 -2.65
N ILE A 170 16.61 2.24 -1.97
CA ILE A 170 15.69 1.92 -0.89
C ILE A 170 15.63 3.20 -0.07
N GLN A 171 14.56 3.98 -0.22
CA GLN A 171 14.24 5.02 0.73
C GLN A 171 13.88 4.24 2.00
N ARG A 172 14.91 3.83 2.74
CA ARG A 172 14.79 3.61 4.16
C ARG A 172 14.30 4.96 4.64
N LEU A 173 13.00 5.04 4.95
CA LEU A 173 12.33 6.26 5.43
C LEU A 173 13.00 6.83 6.70
N PHE A 174 13.97 6.11 7.28
CA PHE A 174 14.75 6.50 8.43
C PHE A 174 16.13 5.81 8.39
N GLU A 175 17.19 6.59 8.53
CA GLU A 175 18.53 6.13 8.86
C GLU A 175 18.71 6.23 10.38
N VAL A 176 18.87 5.09 11.06
CA VAL A 176 19.09 5.06 12.51
C VAL A 176 20.60 5.02 12.76
N ILE A 177 21.20 6.19 12.98
CA ILE A 177 22.58 6.32 13.46
C ILE A 177 22.52 6.57 14.96
N LEU A 178 22.99 5.60 15.75
CA LEU A 178 23.04 5.71 17.20
C LEU A 178 24.34 6.43 17.61
N VAL A 179 24.32 7.75 17.55
CA VAL A 179 25.38 8.58 18.15
C VAL A 179 25.01 8.84 19.61
N LYS A 180 25.94 8.51 20.51
CA LYS A 180 25.91 8.67 21.97
C LYS A 180 24.78 9.55 22.52
N GLN A 181 23.95 8.93 23.35
CA GLN A 181 22.86 9.53 24.11
C GLN A 181 23.25 10.89 24.71
N LYS A 182 22.65 11.97 24.20
CA LYS A 182 22.50 13.20 24.98
C LYS A 182 21.02 13.55 24.99
N LEU A 183 20.40 13.31 26.15
CA LEU A 183 19.03 13.72 26.44
C LEU A 183 19.05 15.23 26.72
N THR A 184 18.33 16.03 25.94
CA THR A 184 18.01 17.43 26.30
C THR A 184 16.51 17.61 26.26
N TYR A 185 15.96 17.96 27.42
CA TYR A 185 14.55 18.30 27.62
C TYR A 185 14.44 19.82 27.49
N ASP A 186 13.60 20.31 26.57
CA ASP A 186 13.17 21.71 26.56
C ASP A 186 11.65 21.73 26.69
N GLY A 187 11.17 22.18 27.84
CA GLY A 187 9.76 22.37 28.13
C GLY A 187 9.43 23.84 27.98
N LYS A 188 8.46 24.17 27.11
CA LYS A 188 7.83 25.48 27.14
C LYS A 188 6.78 25.51 28.24
N VAL A 189 6.95 26.43 29.18
CA VAL A 189 5.89 26.94 30.08
C VAL A 189 4.85 27.67 29.26
#